data_AF-A0A1Y0HWK3-F1
#
_entry.id   AF-A0A1Y0HWK3-F1
#
_cell.length_a   1.000
_cell.length_b   1.000
_cell.length_c   1.000
_cell.angle_alpha   90.00
_cell.angle_beta   90.00
_cell.angle_gamma   90.00
#
_symmetry.space_group_name_H-M   'P 1'
#
loop_
_entity.id
_entity.type
_entity.pdbx_description
1 polymer ?
#
loop_
_entity_poly.entity_id
_entity_poly.type
_entity_poly.pdbx_seq_one_letter_code
_entity_poly.pdbx_strand_id
1 'polypeptide(L)'
;MLAGLLAACSGPGPGEKDVEYDSLDALHEAATTAGLTCLSFTPEDSGSPDVELGECDDTTLLAVFADGVDEDEFLGLLPVEPAVEGQAALAGPNWVVLGDTGDLLETQAGIGGDFLSDL
;
A
#
# COMPACT_ATOMS: atom_id res chain seq x y z
N MET A 1 35.91 -2.88 -21.45
CA MET A 1 35.47 -3.43 -20.15
C MET A 1 34.00 -3.10 -20.02
N LEU A 2 33.21 -4.14 -19.78
CA LEU A 2 31.76 -4.07 -19.59
C LEU A 2 31.42 -3.37 -18.27
N ALA A 3 30.35 -2.57 -18.25
CA ALA A 3 29.28 -2.66 -17.28
C ALA A 3 28.26 -1.56 -17.59
N GLY A 4 27.17 -1.95 -18.26
CA GLY A 4 25.98 -1.12 -18.33
C GLY A 4 25.38 -1.01 -16.94
N LEU A 5 25.22 0.21 -16.45
CA LEU A 5 24.31 0.48 -15.33
C LEU A 5 22.88 0.35 -15.89
N LEU A 6 22.31 -0.85 -15.74
CA LEU A 6 20.87 -0.99 -15.69
C LEU A 6 20.44 -0.32 -14.39
N ALA A 7 19.76 0.81 -14.49
CA ALA A 7 18.95 1.33 -13.41
C ALA A 7 17.92 0.25 -13.09
N ALA A 8 18.19 -0.54 -12.06
CA ALA A 8 17.18 -1.37 -11.44
C ALA A 8 16.19 -0.40 -10.81
N CYS A 9 14.99 -0.28 -11.38
CA CYS A 9 13.81 0.10 -10.62
C CYS A 9 13.84 -0.77 -9.38
N SER A 10 14.24 -0.19 -8.25
CA SER A 10 14.39 -0.89 -6.98
C SER A 10 13.02 -0.94 -6.35
N GLY A 11 12.07 -1.52 -7.08
CA GLY A 11 10.85 -2.04 -6.48
C GLY A 11 11.22 -3.34 -5.74
N PRO A 12 10.53 -3.67 -4.65
CA PRO A 12 10.78 -4.90 -3.92
C PRO A 12 10.74 -6.12 -4.84
N GLY A 13 11.61 -7.07 -4.56
CA GLY A 13 11.62 -8.36 -5.23
C GLY A 13 10.33 -9.11 -4.93
N PRO A 14 9.86 -9.97 -5.85
CA PRO A 14 8.62 -10.71 -5.64
C PRO A 14 8.71 -11.55 -4.35
N GLY A 15 7.84 -11.23 -3.39
CA GLY A 15 7.73 -11.93 -2.10
C GLY A 15 8.55 -11.38 -0.93
N GLU A 16 9.10 -10.17 -1.02
CA GLU A 16 9.62 -9.45 0.16
C GLU A 16 8.44 -8.96 1.01
N LYS A 17 8.24 -9.54 2.20
CA LYS A 17 7.02 -9.35 3.02
C LYS A 17 7.08 -8.19 4.01
N ASP A 18 8.26 -7.62 4.20
CA ASP A 18 8.55 -6.63 5.24
C ASP A 18 9.11 -5.34 4.64
N VAL A 19 8.48 -4.86 3.56
CA VAL A 19 8.93 -3.66 2.84
C VAL A 19 8.23 -2.44 3.42
N GLU A 20 9.02 -1.49 3.92
CA GLU A 20 8.56 -0.18 4.33
C GLU A 20 8.63 0.81 3.16
N TYR A 21 7.73 1.79 3.16
CA TYR A 21 7.75 2.90 2.20
C TYR A 21 7.95 4.22 2.93
N ASP A 22 8.90 5.03 2.45
CA ASP A 22 9.23 6.34 3.02
C ASP A 22 8.13 7.40 2.80
N SER A 23 7.23 7.16 1.85
CA SER A 23 6.13 8.08 1.53
C SER A 23 4.97 7.39 0.83
N LEU A 24 3.81 8.03 0.87
CA LEU A 24 2.63 7.63 0.11
C LEU A 24 2.87 7.53 -1.40
N ASP A 25 3.64 8.46 -1.98
CA ASP A 25 4.01 8.42 -3.40
C ASP A 25 4.83 7.15 -3.73
N ALA A 26 5.73 6.73 -2.84
CA ALA A 26 6.55 5.53 -3.04
C ALA A 26 5.70 4.25 -3.00
N LEU A 27 4.75 4.17 -2.06
CA LEU A 27 3.77 3.07 -2.01
C LEU A 27 2.92 3.05 -3.28
N HIS A 28 2.39 4.19 -3.71
CA HIS A 28 1.56 4.30 -4.91
C HIS A 28 2.30 3.86 -6.17
N GLU A 29 3.55 4.30 -6.37
CA GLU A 29 4.38 3.87 -7.51
C GLU A 29 4.63 2.35 -7.48
N ALA A 30 4.94 1.79 -6.30
CA ALA A 30 5.18 0.37 -6.15
C ALA A 30 3.91 -0.46 -6.41
N ALA A 31 2.77 -0.06 -5.84
CA ALA A 31 1.50 -0.75 -5.99
C ALA A 31 0.99 -0.73 -7.43
N THR A 32 1.06 0.42 -8.10
CA THR A 32 0.67 0.53 -9.53
C THR A 32 1.59 -0.25 -10.45
N THR A 33 2.90 -0.28 -10.15
CA THR A 33 3.86 -1.13 -10.87
C THR A 33 3.56 -2.61 -10.66
N ALA A 34 3.07 -2.99 -9.48
CA ALA A 34 2.68 -4.35 -9.13
C ALA A 34 1.32 -4.78 -9.71
N GLY A 35 0.55 -3.86 -10.30
CA GLY A 35 -0.70 -4.16 -10.99
C GLY A 35 -1.94 -3.51 -10.37
N LEU A 36 -1.81 -2.72 -9.30
CA LEU A 36 -2.94 -2.02 -8.70
C LEU A 36 -3.52 -1.01 -9.70
N THR A 37 -4.85 -1.08 -9.91
CA THR A 37 -5.55 -0.09 -10.72
C THR A 37 -5.70 1.21 -9.94
N CYS A 38 -4.82 2.19 -10.19
CA CYS A 38 -4.90 3.51 -9.56
C CYS A 38 -4.67 4.63 -10.58
N LEU A 39 -5.71 4.98 -11.34
CA LEU A 39 -5.60 5.94 -12.46
C LEU A 39 -5.89 7.40 -12.05
N SER A 40 -6.57 7.61 -10.92
CA SER A 40 -7.02 8.93 -10.45
C SER A 40 -6.56 9.22 -9.02
N PHE A 41 -5.29 8.93 -8.73
CA PHE A 41 -4.72 9.12 -7.41
C PHE A 41 -4.83 10.57 -6.91
N THR A 42 -5.43 10.73 -5.74
CA THR A 42 -5.61 12.01 -5.03
C THR A 42 -5.16 11.85 -3.58
N PRO A 43 -4.13 12.59 -3.13
CA PRO A 43 -3.78 12.65 -1.72
C PRO A 43 -4.91 13.28 -0.89
N GLU A 44 -5.21 12.68 0.25
CA GLU A 44 -6.25 13.10 1.18
C GLU A 44 -5.64 13.56 2.52
N ASP A 45 -6.35 14.44 3.22
CA ASP A 45 -5.97 14.87 4.57
C ASP A 45 -6.42 13.79 5.58
N SER A 46 -5.46 13.07 6.16
CA SER A 46 -5.71 12.03 7.16
C SER A 46 -6.14 12.57 8.53
N GLY A 47 -6.03 13.89 8.75
CA GLY A 47 -6.21 14.53 10.05
C GLY A 47 -5.08 14.26 11.04
N SER A 48 -4.03 13.53 10.64
CA SER A 48 -2.88 13.17 11.47
C SER A 48 -1.55 13.47 10.75
N PRO A 49 -0.55 14.05 11.44
CA PRO A 49 0.78 14.21 10.85
C PRO A 49 1.53 12.88 10.66
N ASP A 50 1.06 11.79 11.29
CA ASP A 50 1.72 10.49 11.30
C ASP A 50 1.17 9.53 10.23
N VAL A 51 0.22 9.99 9.42
CA VAL A 51 -0.42 9.21 8.35
C VAL A 51 -0.49 10.03 7.07
N GLU A 52 0.07 9.49 5.99
CA GLU A 52 -0.17 9.98 4.64
C GLU A 52 -1.22 9.10 3.97
N LEU A 53 -2.27 9.72 3.43
CA LEU A 53 -3.43 9.03 2.86
C LEU A 53 -3.64 9.46 1.40
N GLY A 54 -4.08 8.54 0.55
CA GLY A 54 -4.55 8.89 -0.78
C GLY A 54 -5.54 7.88 -1.33
N GLU A 55 -6.44 8.35 -2.18
CA GLU A 55 -7.49 7.56 -2.80
C GLU A 55 -7.25 7.46 -4.31
N CYS A 56 -7.45 6.27 -4.85
CA CYS A 56 -7.36 5.99 -6.28
C CYS A 56 -8.72 6.11 -6.97
N ASP A 57 -9.76 5.68 -6.26
CA ASP A 57 -11.18 5.72 -6.60
C ASP A 57 -12.00 5.60 -5.30
N ASP A 58 -13.34 5.55 -5.42
CA ASP A 58 -14.26 5.48 -4.27
C ASP A 58 -14.10 4.21 -3.40
N THR A 59 -13.29 3.24 -3.84
CA THR A 59 -13.14 1.92 -3.23
C THR A 59 -11.70 1.51 -2.96
N THR A 60 -10.72 2.26 -3.45
CA THR A 60 -9.30 1.94 -3.38
C THR A 60 -8.54 3.06 -2.70
N LEU A 61 -7.88 2.72 -1.60
CA LEU A 61 -7.24 3.67 -0.71
C LEU A 61 -5.86 3.15 -0.29
N LEU A 62 -4.89 4.05 -0.26
CA LEU A 62 -3.51 3.79 0.12
C LEU A 62 -3.16 4.65 1.33
N ALA A 63 -2.51 4.04 2.31
CA ALA A 63 -2.03 4.72 3.49
C ALA A 63 -0.58 4.32 3.79
N VAL A 64 0.25 5.30 4.14
CA VAL A 64 1.59 5.11 4.68
C VAL A 64 1.66 5.80 6.03
N PHE A 65 2.29 5.13 6.98
CA PHE A 65 2.37 5.54 8.37
C PHE A 65 3.82 5.87 8.71
N ALA A 66 3.99 6.90 9.53
CA ALA A 66 5.31 7.28 10.03
C ALA A 66 5.92 6.17 10.91
N ASP A 67 7.24 6.11 10.92
CA ASP A 67 7.99 5.21 11.80
C ASP A 67 7.56 5.32 13.27
N GLY A 68 7.26 4.18 13.89
CA GLY A 68 6.98 4.09 15.32
C GLY A 68 5.51 4.27 15.71
N VAL A 69 4.58 4.30 14.75
CA VAL A 69 3.15 4.08 15.04
C VAL A 69 2.94 2.62 15.42
N ASP A 70 2.35 2.36 16.59
CA ASP A 70 2.02 1.00 17.03
C ASP A 70 0.97 0.35 16.11
N GLU A 71 1.04 -0.96 15.88
CA GLU A 71 0.12 -1.71 14.99
C GLU A 71 -1.36 -1.49 15.36
N ASP A 72 -1.70 -1.40 16.65
CA ASP A 72 -3.07 -1.13 17.10
C ASP A 72 -3.52 0.31 16.77
N GLU A 73 -2.60 1.27 16.85
CA GLU A 73 -2.86 2.66 16.48
C GLU A 73 -2.96 2.79 14.96
N PHE A 74 -2.10 2.10 14.24
CA PHE A 74 -2.11 1.94 12.79
C PHE A 74 -3.45 1.40 12.28
N LEU A 75 -3.95 0.29 12.86
CA LEU A 75 -5.25 -0.29 12.49
C LEU A 75 -6.42 0.63 12.87
N GLY A 76 -6.34 1.34 13.99
CA GLY A 76 -7.36 2.31 14.42
C GLY A 76 -7.39 3.59 13.59
N LEU A 77 -6.29 3.91 12.91
CA LEU A 77 -6.17 5.03 11.97
C LEU A 77 -6.60 4.66 10.55
N LEU A 78 -6.82 3.36 10.26
CA LEU A 78 -7.30 2.95 8.95
C LEU A 78 -8.71 3.51 8.70
N PRO A 79 -8.88 4.33 7.65
CA PRO A 79 -10.20 4.65 7.18
C PRO A 79 -10.78 3.37 6.56
N VAL A 80 -11.84 2.85 7.18
CA VAL A 80 -12.80 1.92 6.57
C VAL A 80 -12.43 0.43 6.67
N GLU A 81 -13.09 -0.26 7.61
CA GLU A 81 -13.42 -1.68 7.47
C GLU A 81 -14.03 -1.91 6.07
N PRO A 82 -13.67 -2.97 5.32
CA PRO A 82 -14.16 -3.20 3.96
C PRO A 82 -15.69 -3.06 3.90
N ALA A 83 -16.15 -1.97 3.30
CA ALA A 83 -17.56 -1.56 3.36
C ALA A 83 -18.46 -2.37 2.42
N VAL A 84 -17.85 -3.11 1.47
CA VAL A 84 -18.52 -3.88 0.44
C VAL A 84 -17.95 -5.31 0.30
N GLU A 85 -18.83 -6.26 0.02
CA GLU A 85 -18.43 -7.64 -0.34
C GLU A 85 -17.43 -7.62 -1.51
N GLY A 86 -16.27 -8.25 -1.32
CA GLY A 86 -15.21 -8.34 -2.35
C GLY A 86 -14.01 -7.42 -2.13
N GLN A 87 -14.07 -6.49 -1.16
CA GLN A 87 -12.89 -5.74 -0.74
C GLN A 87 -12.03 -6.52 0.26
N ALA A 88 -10.73 -6.23 0.24
CA ALA A 88 -9.78 -6.69 1.24
C ALA A 88 -8.83 -5.55 1.64
N ALA A 89 -8.13 -5.76 2.74
CA ALA A 89 -7.03 -4.91 3.17
C ALA A 89 -5.74 -5.71 3.07
N LEU A 90 -4.76 -5.17 2.35
CA LEU A 90 -3.40 -5.68 2.27
C LEU A 90 -2.51 -4.75 3.10
N ALA A 91 -1.81 -5.28 4.08
CA ALA A 91 -0.97 -4.50 4.99
C ALA A 91 0.48 -4.96 4.98
N GLY A 92 1.40 -4.02 5.06
CA GLY A 92 2.80 -4.25 5.35
C GLY A 92 3.24 -3.56 6.65
N PRO A 93 4.55 -3.44 6.90
CA PRO A 93 5.06 -2.95 8.19
C PRO A 93 4.67 -1.51 8.54
N ASN A 94 4.51 -0.64 7.53
CA ASN A 94 4.13 0.76 7.73
C ASN A 94 3.12 1.27 6.69
N TRP A 95 2.36 0.38 6.04
CA TRP A 95 1.42 0.77 4.99
C TRP A 95 0.22 -0.16 4.90
N VAL A 96 -0.90 0.35 4.37
CA VAL A 96 -2.08 -0.44 4.01
C VAL A 96 -2.60 -0.01 2.65
N VAL A 97 -3.08 -0.99 1.88
CA VAL A 97 -3.89 -0.78 0.69
C VAL A 97 -5.25 -1.46 0.87
N LEU A 98 -6.31 -0.68 0.77
CA LEU A 98 -7.69 -1.15 0.68
C LEU A 98 -8.10 -1.15 -0.79
N GLY A 99 -8.81 -2.18 -1.22
CA GLY A 99 -9.24 -2.28 -2.62
C GLY A 99 -9.93 -3.61 -2.92
N ASP A 100 -10.20 -3.84 -4.21
CA ASP A 100 -10.74 -5.12 -4.69
C ASP A 100 -9.77 -6.27 -4.40
N THR A 101 -10.29 -7.38 -3.87
CA THR A 101 -9.46 -8.55 -3.51
C THR A 101 -8.68 -9.10 -4.70
N GLY A 102 -9.25 -9.06 -5.91
CA GLY A 102 -8.60 -9.51 -7.14
C GLY A 102 -7.36 -8.68 -7.46
N ASP A 103 -7.50 -7.35 -7.47
CA ASP A 103 -6.41 -6.42 -7.72
C ASP A 103 -5.32 -6.53 -6.63
N LEU A 104 -5.72 -6.72 -5.36
CA LEU A 104 -4.79 -6.87 -4.25
C LEU A 104 -4.01 -8.19 -4.28
N LEU A 105 -4.57 -9.27 -4.81
CA LEU A 105 -3.85 -10.55 -4.95
C LEU A 105 -2.68 -10.44 -5.94
N GLU A 106 -2.87 -9.70 -7.04
CA GLU A 106 -1.79 -9.43 -7.99
C GLU A 106 -0.77 -8.46 -7.38
N THR A 107 -1.26 -7.40 -6.73
CA THR A 107 -0.44 -6.37 -6.08
C THR A 107 0.45 -6.95 -4.96
N GLN A 108 -0.08 -7.85 -4.12
CA GLN A 108 0.67 -8.52 -3.05
C GLN A 108 1.93 -9.22 -3.56
N ALA A 109 1.88 -9.82 -4.75
CA ALA A 109 3.05 -10.50 -5.30
C ALA A 109 4.20 -9.53 -5.61
N GLY A 110 3.90 -8.25 -5.87
CA GLY A 110 4.87 -7.21 -6.18
C GLY A 110 5.33 -6.40 -4.97
N ILE A 111 4.44 -6.03 -4.05
CA ILE A 111 4.78 -5.16 -2.90
C ILE A 111 4.88 -5.90 -1.55
N GLY A 112 4.50 -7.19 -1.51
CA GLY A 112 4.49 -7.97 -0.29
C GLY A 112 3.26 -7.74 0.58
N GLY A 113 3.45 -7.86 1.89
CA GLY A 113 2.39 -7.72 2.89
C GLY A 113 1.50 -8.94 3.06
N ASP A 114 0.59 -8.83 4.01
CA ASP A 114 -0.39 -9.85 4.39
C ASP A 114 -1.81 -9.29 4.33
N PHE A 115 -2.75 -10.14 3.91
CA PHE A 115 -4.16 -9.78 3.97
C PHE A 115 -4.62 -9.76 5.42
N LEU A 116 -5.18 -8.63 5.86
CA LEU A 116 -5.83 -8.53 7.16
C LEU A 116 -7.09 -9.41 7.10
N SER A 117 -6.97 -10.60 7.68
CA SER A 117 -8.01 -11.63 7.68
C SER A 117 -8.85 -11.45 8.95
N ASP A 118 -10.09 -10.98 8.80
CA ASP A 118 -11.04 -10.65 9.90
C ASP A 118 -10.52 -9.60 10.91
N LEU A 119 -10.78 -8.32 10.62
CA LEU A 119 -11.04 -7.31 11.66
C LEU A 119 -12.49 -7.43 12.14
#